data_AF-Q2UZB7-F1
#
_entry.id   AF-Q2UZB7-F1
#
_cell.length_a   1.000
_cell.length_b   1.000
_cell.length_c   1.000
_cell.angle_alpha   90.00
_cell.angle_beta   90.00
_cell.angle_gamma   90.00
#
_symmetry.space_group_name_H-M   'P 1'
#
loop_
_entity.id
_entity.type
_entity.pdbx_description
1 polymer ?
#
loop_
_entity_poly.entity_id
_entity_poly.type
_entity_poly.pdbx_seq_one_letter_code
_entity_poly.pdbx_strand_id
1 'polypeptide(L)'
;MTSTTAVSPEQRRSPVGTLTVIPWVSEPTPEDPGTPMLMVYSLGDGPEGPEAAVASLRATLEQMGLSVGERLTDLAKDSRIPVTLLVEAQQAVLTLPFMKVQCPVPPEWQAAAHTKGQVYLIFALRPWPEAVPGQEVPAETLRAFVSDDGMLEGAAHCLAPVMRVRT
;
A
#
# COMPACT_ATOMS: atom_id res chain seq x y z
N MET A 1 -1.69 13.06 -9.99
CA MET A 1 -0.67 13.57 -9.04
C MET A 1 -0.74 12.69 -7.80
N THR A 2 0.38 12.18 -7.29
CA THR A 2 0.37 11.17 -6.21
C THR A 2 1.32 11.60 -5.11
N SER A 3 0.77 11.78 -3.91
CA SER A 3 1.48 12.28 -2.74
C SER A 3 1.48 11.23 -1.64
N THR A 4 2.58 11.16 -0.92
CA THR A 4 2.86 10.15 0.08
C THR A 4 2.55 10.66 1.50
N THR A 5 1.92 9.87 2.39
CA THR A 5 1.64 10.29 3.79
C THR A 5 2.34 9.43 4.83
N ALA A 6 2.83 10.07 5.89
CA ALA A 6 3.51 9.43 7.02
C ALA A 6 2.52 8.79 8.00
N VAL A 7 2.93 7.67 8.61
CA VAL A 7 2.23 7.02 9.72
C VAL A 7 2.55 7.76 11.04
N SER A 8 1.61 7.81 11.99
CA SER A 8 1.72 8.61 13.22
C SER A 8 2.99 8.34 14.06
N PRO A 9 3.52 9.35 14.79
CA PRO A 9 4.87 9.36 15.39
C PRO A 9 5.10 8.45 16.62
N GLU A 10 4.15 7.61 17.04
CA GLU A 10 4.36 6.68 18.16
C GLU A 10 5.22 5.45 17.80
N GLN A 11 5.66 5.33 16.54
CA GLN A 11 6.42 4.21 15.98
C GLN A 11 7.96 4.32 16.07
N ARG A 12 8.52 5.16 16.94
CA ARG A 12 10.00 5.30 17.10
C ARG A 12 10.77 4.03 17.54
N ARG A 13 10.10 2.87 17.62
CA ARG A 13 10.72 1.55 17.79
C ARG A 13 10.08 0.46 16.90
N SER A 14 9.55 0.85 15.74
CA SER A 14 9.17 -0.14 14.73
C SER A 14 10.44 -0.76 14.16
N PRO A 15 10.63 -2.09 14.20
CA PRO A 15 11.77 -2.74 13.54
C PRO A 15 11.75 -2.51 12.02
N VAL A 16 10.60 -2.10 11.49
CA VAL A 16 10.35 -1.84 10.06
C VAL A 16 10.71 -0.41 9.63
N GLY A 17 11.09 0.46 10.56
CA GLY A 17 11.32 1.88 10.28
C GLY A 17 10.05 2.64 9.91
N THR A 18 10.21 3.70 9.13
CA THR A 18 9.13 4.53 8.58
C THR A 18 8.41 3.76 7.49
N LEU A 19 7.14 3.43 7.74
CA LEU A 19 6.22 2.90 6.74
C LEU A 19 5.44 4.02 6.07
N THR A 20 5.12 3.78 4.81
CA THR A 20 4.69 4.82 3.91
C THR A 20 3.71 4.26 2.88
N VAL A 21 2.77 5.09 2.41
CA VAL A 21 1.76 4.70 1.43
C VAL A 21 1.70 5.64 0.23
N ILE A 22 1.63 5.06 -0.97
CA ILE A 22 1.41 5.79 -2.22
C ILE A 22 0.24 5.18 -3.02
N PRO A 23 -0.79 5.97 -3.36
CA PRO A 23 -1.88 5.55 -4.25
C PRO A 23 -1.50 5.82 -5.72
N TRP A 24 -2.05 5.08 -6.67
CA TRP A 24 -2.14 5.47 -8.10
C TRP A 24 -3.21 4.66 -8.81
N VAL A 25 -3.63 5.07 -10.00
CA VAL A 25 -4.52 4.26 -10.85
C VAL A 25 -3.67 3.63 -11.95
N SER A 26 -3.91 2.34 -12.24
CA SER A 26 -3.30 1.71 -13.42
C SER A 26 -3.71 2.45 -14.69
N GLU A 27 -2.98 2.25 -15.78
CA GLU A 27 -3.33 2.89 -17.05
C GLU A 27 -4.78 2.51 -17.44
N PRO A 28 -5.67 3.50 -17.65
CA PRO A 28 -7.04 3.24 -18.04
C PRO A 28 -7.11 2.79 -19.50
N THR A 29 -8.13 1.99 -19.82
CA THR A 29 -8.47 1.64 -21.20
C THR A 29 -9.85 2.21 -21.55
N PRO A 30 -10.27 2.22 -22.83
CA PRO A 30 -11.61 2.66 -23.18
C PRO A 30 -12.74 1.90 -22.46
N GLU A 31 -12.47 0.67 -22.01
CA GLU A 31 -13.45 -0.23 -21.37
C GLU A 31 -13.28 -0.32 -19.83
N ASP A 32 -12.14 0.15 -19.29
CA ASP A 32 -11.80 0.05 -17.87
C ASP A 32 -11.23 1.40 -17.36
N PRO A 33 -11.85 2.05 -16.35
CA PRO A 33 -11.36 3.30 -15.77
C PRO A 33 -9.98 3.17 -15.06
N GLY A 34 -9.40 1.97 -15.05
CA GLY A 34 -8.13 1.66 -14.42
C GLY A 34 -8.33 1.08 -13.03
N THR A 35 -7.40 0.24 -12.60
CA THR A 35 -7.41 -0.39 -11.28
C THR A 35 -6.81 0.57 -10.26
N PRO A 36 -7.53 0.90 -9.18
CA PRO A 36 -6.98 1.68 -8.08
C PRO A 36 -5.98 0.82 -7.32
N MET A 37 -4.73 1.27 -7.31
CA MET A 37 -3.60 0.63 -6.67
C MET A 37 -3.22 1.41 -5.41
N LEU A 38 -2.79 0.70 -4.37
CA LEU A 38 -2.21 1.29 -3.17
C LEU A 38 -0.97 0.48 -2.80
N MET A 39 0.16 1.13 -2.57
CA MET A 39 1.38 0.44 -2.16
C MET A 39 1.84 0.92 -0.79
N VAL A 40 2.13 -0.05 0.08
CA VAL A 40 2.82 0.14 1.35
C VAL A 40 4.29 -0.22 1.16
N TYR A 41 5.19 0.64 1.63
CA TYR A 41 6.64 0.42 1.56
C TYR A 41 7.33 0.99 2.80
N SER A 42 8.55 0.53 3.06
CA SER A 42 9.45 1.07 4.09
C SER A 42 10.49 2.00 3.46
N LEU A 43 10.94 3.02 4.18
CA LEU A 43 12.12 3.81 3.78
C LEU A 43 13.44 3.09 4.11
N GLY A 44 13.42 1.99 4.87
CA GLY A 44 14.62 1.26 5.28
C GLY A 44 15.44 1.94 6.38
N ASP A 45 14.87 2.96 7.04
CA ASP A 45 15.46 3.75 8.13
C ASP A 45 15.21 3.12 9.52
N GLY A 46 14.95 1.81 9.56
CA GLY A 46 14.81 1.05 10.80
C GLY A 46 16.12 0.98 11.59
N PRO A 47 16.06 0.76 12.92
CA PRO A 47 17.25 0.79 13.79
C PRO A 47 18.29 -0.29 13.46
N GLU A 48 17.86 -1.39 12.85
CA GLU A 48 18.72 -2.51 12.44
C GLU A 48 19.04 -2.51 10.94
N GLY A 49 18.69 -1.43 10.24
CA GLY A 49 18.95 -1.24 8.81
C GLY A 49 17.85 -1.78 7.87
N PRO A 50 18.03 -1.56 6.55
CA PRO A 50 17.01 -1.87 5.55
C PRO A 50 16.69 -3.36 5.43
N GLU A 51 17.68 -4.25 5.53
CA GLU A 51 17.47 -5.70 5.43
C GLU A 51 16.62 -6.24 6.58
N ALA A 52 16.91 -5.79 7.81
CA ALA A 52 16.15 -6.15 9.00
C ALA A 52 14.71 -5.61 8.96
N ALA A 53 14.53 -4.39 8.43
CA ALA A 53 13.21 -3.82 8.22
C ALA A 53 12.38 -4.66 7.24
N VAL A 54 12.95 -5.06 6.09
CA VAL A 54 12.28 -5.92 5.11
C VAL A 54 11.94 -7.28 5.71
N ALA A 55 12.88 -7.92 6.41
CA ALA A 55 12.64 -9.22 7.04
C ALA A 55 11.52 -9.14 8.09
N SER A 56 11.50 -8.06 8.87
CA SER A 56 10.46 -7.80 9.87
C SER A 56 9.10 -7.56 9.23
N LEU A 57 9.03 -6.77 8.14
CA LEU A 57 7.79 -6.56 7.40
C LEU A 57 7.27 -7.87 6.84
N ARG A 58 8.14 -8.65 6.19
CA ARG A 58 7.82 -9.97 5.64
C ARG A 58 7.21 -10.88 6.69
N ALA A 59 7.90 -11.06 7.82
CA ALA A 59 7.44 -11.90 8.91
C ALA A 59 6.08 -11.44 9.45
N THR A 60 5.85 -10.12 9.52
CA THR A 60 4.58 -9.55 9.98
C THR A 60 3.44 -9.85 9.00
N LEU A 61 3.68 -9.72 7.69
CA LEU A 61 2.68 -10.03 6.65
C LEU A 61 2.32 -11.52 6.65
N GLU A 62 3.32 -12.40 6.73
CA GLU A 62 3.12 -13.85 6.79
C GLU A 62 2.34 -14.25 8.07
N GLN A 63 2.65 -13.63 9.22
CA GLN A 63 1.91 -13.84 10.48
C GLN A 63 0.43 -13.39 10.39
N MET A 64 0.14 -12.37 9.58
CA MET A 64 -1.24 -11.95 9.29
C MET A 64 -1.97 -12.90 8.34
N GLY A 65 -1.28 -13.88 7.74
CA GLY A 65 -1.83 -14.79 6.75
C GLY A 65 -1.76 -14.28 5.31
N LEU A 66 -1.05 -13.18 5.05
CA LEU A 66 -0.79 -12.70 3.70
C LEU A 66 0.31 -13.54 3.04
N SER A 67 0.09 -13.91 1.78
CA SER A 67 1.10 -14.61 0.99
C SER A 67 2.03 -13.60 0.35
N VAL A 68 3.33 -13.76 0.57
CA VAL A 68 4.39 -13.04 -0.14
C VAL A 68 4.73 -13.82 -1.41
N GLY A 69 4.84 -13.14 -2.54
CA GLY A 69 5.08 -13.76 -3.83
C GLY A 69 3.90 -13.63 -4.79
N GLU A 70 3.83 -14.54 -5.76
CA GLU A 70 2.87 -14.48 -6.88
C GLU A 70 1.38 -14.66 -6.49
N ARG A 71 1.08 -14.94 -5.22
CA ARG A 71 -0.30 -15.23 -4.81
C ARG A 71 -1.05 -13.97 -4.42
N LEU A 72 -2.03 -13.60 -5.24
CA LEU A 72 -3.02 -12.59 -4.92
C LEU A 72 -4.00 -13.10 -3.85
N THR A 73 -4.07 -12.41 -2.71
CA THR A 73 -5.00 -12.73 -1.61
C THR A 73 -6.28 -11.91 -1.74
N ASP A 74 -7.45 -12.54 -1.79
CA ASP A 74 -8.74 -11.84 -1.83
C ASP A 74 -9.30 -11.66 -0.41
N LEU A 75 -9.22 -10.44 0.13
CA LEU A 75 -9.63 -10.14 1.50
C LEU A 75 -11.14 -10.14 1.69
N ALA A 76 -11.93 -10.05 0.62
CA ALA A 76 -13.38 -10.24 0.71
C ALA A 76 -13.76 -11.70 1.01
N LYS A 77 -12.88 -12.65 0.68
CA LYS A 77 -13.06 -14.09 0.92
C LYS A 77 -12.39 -14.60 2.20
N ASP A 78 -11.40 -13.87 2.73
CA ASP A 78 -10.71 -14.25 3.97
C ASP A 78 -10.80 -13.14 5.04
N SER A 79 -11.94 -13.12 5.74
CA SER A 79 -12.23 -12.14 6.79
C SER A 79 -11.36 -12.27 8.05
N ARG A 80 -10.47 -13.26 8.12
CA ARG A 80 -9.55 -13.44 9.26
C ARG A 80 -8.32 -12.55 9.16
N ILE A 81 -8.01 -12.07 7.95
CA ILE A 81 -6.89 -11.17 7.71
C ILE A 81 -7.31 -9.75 8.12
N PRO A 82 -6.70 -9.15 9.16
CA PRO A 82 -7.17 -7.89 9.76
C PRO A 82 -6.71 -6.66 8.96
N VAL A 83 -7.06 -6.62 7.67
CA VAL A 83 -6.80 -5.50 6.77
C VAL A 83 -8.12 -4.81 6.49
N THR A 84 -8.19 -3.50 6.74
CA THR A 84 -9.39 -2.72 6.40
C THR A 84 -9.03 -1.47 5.62
N LEU A 85 -9.84 -1.16 4.62
CA LEU A 85 -9.66 -0.01 3.75
C LEU A 85 -10.98 0.78 3.65
N LEU A 86 -10.99 1.99 4.19
CA LEU A 86 -12.09 2.94 4.06
C LEU A 86 -11.71 4.00 3.03
N VAL A 87 -12.58 4.26 2.06
CA VAL A 87 -12.36 5.30 1.04
C VAL A 87 -13.51 6.28 1.04
N GLU A 88 -13.26 7.51 1.47
CA GLU A 88 -14.27 8.58 1.54
C GLU A 88 -13.60 9.96 1.46
N ALA A 89 -14.30 10.95 0.91
CA ALA A 89 -13.84 12.35 0.88
C ALA A 89 -12.39 12.56 0.38
N GLN A 90 -12.00 11.85 -0.68
CA GLN A 90 -10.65 11.83 -1.28
C GLN A 90 -9.55 11.39 -0.31
N GLN A 91 -9.92 10.54 0.64
CA GLN A 91 -9.01 9.93 1.61
C GLN A 91 -9.16 8.41 1.56
N ALA A 92 -8.04 7.71 1.59
CA ALA A 92 -7.99 6.29 1.89
C ALA A 92 -7.40 6.09 3.28
N VAL A 93 -8.17 5.43 4.16
CA VAL A 93 -7.75 5.05 5.50
C VAL A 93 -7.47 3.55 5.49
N LEU A 94 -6.19 3.20 5.49
CA LEU A 94 -5.72 1.82 5.58
C LEU A 94 -5.39 1.50 7.05
N THR A 95 -6.02 0.45 7.57
CA THR A 95 -5.76 -0.05 8.92
C THR A 95 -5.31 -1.50 8.89
N LEU A 96 -4.19 -1.76 9.54
CA LEU A 96 -3.53 -3.03 9.78
C LEU A 96 -3.21 -3.14 11.29
N PRO A 97 -2.88 -4.32 11.82
CA PRO A 97 -2.54 -4.48 13.24
C PRO A 97 -1.36 -3.61 13.72
N PHE A 98 -0.42 -3.32 12.82
CA PHE A 98 0.82 -2.59 13.12
C PHE A 98 0.88 -1.19 12.49
N MET A 99 -0.14 -0.79 11.72
CA MET A 99 -0.15 0.46 10.98
C MET A 99 -1.56 0.97 10.77
N LYS A 100 -1.78 2.25 11.07
CA LYS A 100 -2.97 2.98 10.63
C LYS A 100 -2.52 4.25 9.92
N VAL A 101 -2.93 4.40 8.66
CA VAL A 101 -2.52 5.51 7.82
C VAL A 101 -3.72 6.07 7.08
N GLN A 102 -3.76 7.38 7.00
CA GLN A 102 -4.69 8.11 6.17
C GLN A 102 -3.87 8.77 5.06
N CYS A 103 -4.17 8.45 3.80
CA CYS A 103 -3.50 9.07 2.65
C CYS A 103 -4.51 9.80 1.76
N PRO A 104 -4.18 11.02 1.28
CA PRO A 104 -4.96 11.68 0.26
C PRO A 104 -4.88 10.87 -1.03
N VAL A 105 -6.01 10.73 -1.72
CA VAL A 105 -6.10 10.02 -3.00
C VAL A 105 -6.68 10.93 -4.08
N PRO A 106 -6.24 10.80 -5.34
CA PRO A 106 -6.83 11.55 -6.44
C PRO A 106 -8.32 11.26 -6.61
N PRO A 107 -9.13 12.22 -7.10
CA PRO A 107 -10.56 12.01 -7.35
C PRO A 107 -10.85 10.81 -8.26
N GLU A 108 -10.06 10.62 -9.32
CA GLU A 108 -10.14 9.50 -10.25
C GLU A 108 -9.87 8.16 -9.57
N TRP A 109 -8.95 8.14 -8.60
CA TRP A 109 -8.63 6.95 -7.82
C TRP A 109 -9.80 6.55 -6.93
N GLN A 110 -10.41 7.51 -6.22
CA GLN A 110 -11.59 7.23 -5.41
C GLN A 110 -12.76 6.74 -6.29
N ALA A 111 -12.98 7.37 -7.44
CA ALA A 111 -14.03 6.95 -8.36
C ALA A 111 -13.81 5.50 -8.85
N ALA A 112 -12.58 5.14 -9.20
CA ALA A 112 -12.23 3.76 -9.59
C ALA A 112 -12.42 2.77 -8.42
N ALA A 113 -11.98 3.12 -7.20
CA ALA A 113 -12.17 2.32 -5.99
C ALA A 113 -13.64 2.08 -5.67
N HIS A 114 -14.46 3.12 -5.81
CA HIS A 114 -15.89 3.05 -5.59
C HIS A 114 -16.59 2.21 -6.67
N THR A 115 -16.19 2.35 -7.92
CA THR A 115 -16.77 1.61 -9.05
C THR A 115 -16.43 0.13 -8.99
N LYS A 116 -15.16 -0.22 -8.70
CA LYS A 116 -14.71 -1.61 -8.61
C LYS A 116 -15.07 -2.28 -7.29
N GLY A 117 -15.34 -1.50 -6.23
CA GLY A 117 -15.62 -2.02 -4.88
C GLY A 117 -14.40 -2.62 -4.17
N GLN A 118 -13.23 -2.54 -4.78
CA GLN A 118 -11.98 -3.10 -4.27
C GLN A 118 -10.78 -2.29 -4.77
N VAL A 119 -9.67 -2.40 -4.03
CA VAL A 119 -8.38 -1.78 -4.34
C VAL A 119 -7.31 -2.87 -4.35
N TYR A 120 -6.38 -2.78 -5.30
CA TYR A 120 -5.23 -3.65 -5.34
C TYR A 120 -4.15 -3.11 -4.41
N LEU A 121 -3.89 -3.83 -3.32
CA LEU A 121 -2.94 -3.45 -2.28
C LEU A 121 -1.64 -4.25 -2.44
N ILE A 122 -0.54 -3.52 -2.58
CA ILE A 122 0.82 -4.05 -2.70
C ILE A 122 1.57 -3.75 -1.41
N PHE A 123 2.25 -4.75 -0.85
CA PHE A 123 3.24 -4.56 0.20
C PHE A 123 4.63 -4.81 -0.38
N ALA A 124 5.37 -3.73 -0.64
CA ALA A 124 6.70 -3.81 -1.18
C ALA A 124 7.68 -4.33 -0.10
N LEU A 125 8.37 -5.43 -0.41
CA LEU A 125 9.47 -5.96 0.40
C LEU A 125 10.83 -5.47 -0.11
N ARG A 126 10.84 -4.24 -0.64
CA ARG A 126 12.03 -3.51 -1.04
C ARG A 126 11.95 -2.09 -0.45
N PRO A 127 12.99 -1.61 0.26
CA PRO A 127 13.01 -0.24 0.75
C PRO A 127 13.01 0.77 -0.40
N TRP A 128 12.38 1.92 -0.19
CA TRP A 128 12.37 3.01 -1.16
C TRP A 128 12.71 4.35 -0.48
N PRO A 129 13.99 4.57 -0.12
CA PRO A 129 14.39 5.74 0.68
C PRO A 129 14.18 7.07 -0.05
N GLU A 130 14.15 7.07 -1.39
CA GLU A 130 13.94 8.27 -2.20
C GLU A 130 12.49 8.77 -2.18
N ALA A 131 11.51 7.89 -1.92
CA ALA A 131 10.09 8.23 -1.89
C ALA A 131 9.64 8.70 -0.49
N VAL A 132 10.20 9.81 -0.04
CA VAL A 132 9.97 10.34 1.31
C VAL A 132 8.51 10.84 1.48
N PRO A 133 7.85 10.55 2.61
CA PRO A 133 6.53 11.10 2.92
C PRO A 133 6.46 12.62 2.82
N GLY A 134 5.34 13.11 2.26
CA GLY A 134 5.10 14.53 2.04
C GLY A 134 5.76 15.10 0.78
N GLN A 135 6.60 14.33 0.08
CA GLN A 135 7.16 14.71 -1.21
C GLN A 135 6.35 14.09 -2.36
N GLU A 136 6.25 14.81 -3.46
CA GLU A 136 5.64 14.29 -4.67
C GLU A 136 6.57 13.27 -5.32
N VAL A 137 6.01 12.14 -5.73
CA VAL A 137 6.74 11.12 -6.48
C VAL A 137 6.31 11.20 -7.95
N PRO A 138 7.22 11.52 -8.89
CA PRO A 138 6.88 11.55 -10.30
C PRO A 138 6.40 10.19 -10.83
N ALA A 139 5.48 10.20 -11.79
CA ALA A 139 4.85 8.99 -12.30
C ALA A 139 5.88 8.03 -12.93
N GLU A 140 6.89 8.56 -13.61
CA GLU A 140 8.00 7.80 -14.17
C GLU A 140 8.88 7.15 -13.09
N THR A 141 9.03 7.80 -11.94
CA THR A 141 9.83 7.28 -10.82
C THR A 141 9.09 6.14 -10.13
N LEU A 142 7.77 6.30 -9.92
CA LEU A 142 6.91 5.21 -9.44
C LEU A 142 6.89 4.04 -10.41
N ARG A 143 6.74 4.31 -11.71
CA ARG A 143 6.75 3.26 -12.74
C ARG A 143 8.08 2.52 -12.74
N ALA A 144 9.20 3.23 -12.71
CA ALA A 144 10.53 2.61 -12.65
C ALA A 144 10.68 1.70 -11.43
N PHE A 145 10.22 2.14 -10.25
CA PHE A 145 10.29 1.34 -9.04
C PHE A 145 9.42 0.06 -9.11
N VAL A 146 8.18 0.19 -9.56
CA VAL A 146 7.23 -0.94 -9.65
C VAL A 146 7.60 -1.92 -10.78
N SER A 147 8.21 -1.41 -11.85
CA SER A 147 8.68 -2.22 -12.99
C SER A 147 10.07 -2.81 -12.80
N ASP A 148 10.75 -2.54 -11.68
CA ASP A 148 12.07 -3.10 -11.44
C ASP A 148 12.01 -4.61 -11.20
N ASP A 149 13.02 -5.32 -11.71
CA ASP A 149 13.07 -6.78 -11.67
C ASP A 149 12.92 -7.32 -10.23
N GLY A 150 11.97 -8.23 -10.06
CA GLY A 150 11.67 -8.87 -8.78
C GLY A 150 10.92 -8.02 -7.76
N MET A 151 10.58 -6.74 -8.05
CA MET A 151 9.81 -5.90 -7.10
C MET A 151 8.42 -6.50 -6.87
N LEU A 152 7.65 -6.70 -7.94
CA LEU A 152 6.31 -7.25 -7.85
C LEU A 152 6.35 -8.73 -7.45
N GLU A 153 7.29 -9.51 -7.95
CA GLU A 153 7.42 -10.94 -7.62
C GLU A 153 7.78 -11.15 -6.14
N GLY A 154 8.51 -10.23 -5.52
CA GLY A 154 8.87 -10.28 -4.10
C GLY A 154 7.85 -9.65 -3.16
N ALA A 155 6.83 -8.97 -3.67
CA ALA A 155 5.82 -8.28 -2.86
C ALA A 155 4.70 -9.21 -2.38
N ALA A 156 3.96 -8.80 -1.34
CA ALA A 156 2.67 -9.40 -1.03
C ALA A 156 1.55 -8.62 -1.72
N HIS A 157 0.59 -9.34 -2.31
CA HIS A 157 -0.50 -8.75 -3.07
C HIS A 157 -1.85 -9.14 -2.49
N CYS A 158 -2.76 -8.18 -2.38
CA CYS A 158 -4.13 -8.49 -1.99
C CYS A 158 -5.16 -7.55 -2.63
N LEU A 159 -6.39 -8.06 -2.79
CA LEU A 159 -7.56 -7.27 -3.13
C LEU A 159 -8.26 -6.88 -1.83
N ALA A 160 -8.23 -5.60 -1.49
CA ALA A 160 -8.88 -5.05 -0.32
C ALA A 160 -10.29 -4.54 -0.66
N PRO A 161 -11.36 -5.05 -0.03
CA PRO A 161 -12.70 -4.54 -0.24
C PRO A 161 -12.79 -3.09 0.26
N VAL A 162 -13.42 -2.23 -0.53
CA VAL A 162 -13.61 -0.82 -0.19
C VAL A 162 -14.80 -0.67 0.74
N MET A 163 -14.53 -0.21 1.95
CA MET A 163 -15.57 0.25 2.87
C MET A 163 -15.87 1.72 2.60
N ARG A 164 -17.11 2.12 2.89
CA ARG A 164 -17.58 3.51 2.87
C ARG A 164 -18.20 3.86 4.20
N VAL A 165 -18.19 5.13 4.55
CA VAL A 165 -18.95 5.59 5.71
C VAL A 165 -20.42 5.43 5.35
N ARG A 166 -21.19 4.73 6.19
CA ARG A 166 -22.64 4.68 6.01
C ARG A 166 -23.20 6.03 6.44
N THR A 167 -23.64 6.83 5.47
CA THR A 167 -24.41 8.04 5.68
C THR A 167 -25.90 7.74 5.81
#